data_AF-A0A2P1QYJ6-F1
#
_entry.id   AF-A0A2P1QYJ6-F1
#
_cell.length_a   1.000
_cell.length_b   1.000
_cell.length_c   1.000
_cell.angle_alpha   90.00
_cell.angle_beta   90.00
_cell.angle_gamma   90.00
#
_symmetry.space_group_name_H-M   'P 1'
#
loop_
_entity.id
_entity.type
_entity.pdbx_description
1 polymer ?
#
loop_
_entity_poly.entity_id
_entity_poly.type
_entity_poly.pdbx_seq_one_letter_code
_entity_poly.pdbx_strand_id
1 'polypeptide(L)' 'MNRSAHGGNLVELSQKAGCKPNEILDFSANLNPLGFPEWLLIPIKVNT' A
#
# COMPACT_ATOMS: atom_id res chain seq x y z
N MET A 1 -17.58 -8.40 -10.98
CA MET A 1 -16.33 -7.69 -10.65
C MET A 1 -16.53 -7.04 -9.30
N ASN A 2 -15.91 -7.57 -8.25
CA ASN A 2 -15.99 -6.98 -6.91
C ASN A 2 -15.01 -5.80 -6.87
N ARG A 3 -15.51 -4.59 -7.12
CA ARG A 3 -14.69 -3.36 -7.06
C ARG A 3 -14.37 -3.07 -5.60
N SER A 4 -13.14 -2.63 -5.31
CA SER A 4 -12.79 -2.20 -3.96
C SER A 4 -13.72 -1.07 -3.51
N ALA A 5 -14.31 -1.21 -2.31
CA ALA A 5 -15.13 -0.17 -1.69
C ALA A 5 -14.29 1.00 -1.13
N HIS A 6 -12.97 0.79 -1.01
CA HIS A 6 -12.02 1.73 -0.41
C HIS A 6 -10.79 1.91 -1.32
N GLY A 7 -10.09 3.04 -1.17
CA GLY A 7 -8.79 3.26 -1.80
C GLY A 7 -7.68 2.38 -1.23
N GLY A 8 -6.49 2.45 -1.82
CA GLY A 8 -5.32 1.65 -1.41
C GLY A 8 -5.17 0.31 -2.13
N ASN A 9 -6.08 -0.06 -3.04
CA ASN A 9 -5.99 -1.31 -3.79
C ASN A 9 -5.04 -1.17 -5.00
N LEU A 10 -3.73 -1.20 -4.75
CA LEU A 10 -2.70 -1.08 -5.79
C LEU A 10 -2.77 -2.19 -6.84
N VAL A 11 -3.24 -3.40 -6.48
CA VAL A 11 -3.36 -4.51 -7.44
C VAL A 11 -4.46 -4.21 -8.47
N GLU A 12 -5.63 -3.77 -8.01
CA GLU A 12 -6.72 -3.38 -8.91
C GLU A 12 -6.32 -2.16 -9.76
N LEU A 13 -5.66 -1.17 -9.17
CA LEU A 13 -5.19 0.02 -9.89
C LEU A 13 -4.11 -0.32 -10.93
N SER A 14 -3.18 -1.22 -10.62
CA SER A 14 -2.10 -1.58 -11.54
C SER A 14 -2.61 -2.38 -12.73
N GLN A 15 -3.60 -3.25 -12.51
CA GLN A 15 -4.29 -3.95 -13.60
C GLN A 15 -5.00 -2.97 -14.53
N LYS A 16 -5.63 -1.92 -14.00
CA LYS A 16 -6.28 -0.86 -14.79
C LYS A 16 -5.29 0.02 -15.54
N ALA A 17 -4.16 0.34 -14.93
CA ALA A 17 -3.13 1.20 -15.50
C ALA A 17 -2.16 0.48 -16.45
N GLY A 18 -2.15 -0.86 -16.45
CA GLY A 18 -1.22 -1.66 -17.26
C GLY A 18 0.24 -1.57 -16.76
N CYS A 19 0.44 -1.36 -15.46
CA CYS A 19 1.75 -1.23 -14.83
C CYS A 19 1.91 -2.20 -13.65
N LYS A 20 3.09 -2.19 -13.02
CA LYS A 20 3.32 -2.88 -11.74
C LYS A 20 2.75 -2.06 -10.58
N PRO A 21 2.30 -2.69 -9.48
CA PRO A 21 1.78 -1.99 -8.31
C PRO A 21 2.75 -0.95 -7.72
N ASN A 22 4.05 -1.23 -7.75
CA ASN A 22 5.08 -0.34 -7.20
C ASN A 22 5.42 0.86 -8.10
N GLU A 23 4.84 0.94 -9.30
CA GLU A 23 4.95 2.09 -10.20
C GLU A 23 3.84 3.12 -9.94
N ILE A 24 2.91 2.83 -9.01
CA ILE A 24 1.79 3.70 -8.68
C ILE A 24 2.16 4.62 -7.52
N LEU A 25 2.04 5.93 -7.76
CA LEU A 25 1.96 6.94 -6.70
C LEU A 25 0.51 7.04 -6.22
N ASP A 26 0.24 6.52 -5.03
CA ASP A 26 -1.13 6.33 -4.53
C ASP A 26 -1.63 7.50 -3.68
N PHE A 27 -2.59 8.26 -4.23
CA PHE A 27 -3.35 9.29 -3.52
C PHE A 27 -4.76 8.81 -3.08
N SER A 28 -5.08 7.54 -3.26
CA SER A 28 -6.40 6.99 -2.92
C SER A 28 -6.52 6.57 -1.44
N ALA A 29 -5.41 6.47 -0.72
CA ALA A 29 -5.36 6.17 0.70
C ALA A 29 -4.62 7.27 1.48
N ASN A 30 -5.12 7.58 2.68
CA ASN A 30 -4.53 8.59 3.56
C ASN A 30 -3.45 7.96 4.44
N LEU A 31 -2.23 7.85 3.90
CA LEU A 31 -1.06 7.35 4.65
C LEU A 31 -0.10 8.49 4.97
N ASN A 32 0.65 8.34 6.06
CA ASN A 32 1.73 9.27 6.38
C ASN A 32 2.91 9.05 5.42
N PRO A 33 3.29 10.04 4.59
CA PRO A 33 4.41 9.90 3.66
C PRO A 33 5.77 9.74 4.35
N LEU A 34 5.86 10.05 5.65
CA LEU A 34 7.07 9.82 6.45
C LEU A 34 7.29 8.33 6.79
N GLY A 35 6.36 7.45 6.43
CA GLY A 35 6.44 6.02 6.72
C GLY A 35 6.14 5.70 8.18
N PHE A 36 6.65 4.54 8.62
CA PHE A 36 6.52 4.12 10.01
C PHE A 36 7.49 4.89 10.91
N PRO A 37 7.10 5.20 12.16
CA PRO A 37 8.02 5.81 13.11
C PRO A 37 9.14 4.82 13.49
N GLU A 38 10.37 5.31 13.65
CA GLU A 38 11.57 4.47 13.87
C GLU A 38 11.45 3.52 15.07
N TRP A 39 10.82 3.97 16.15
CA TRP A 39 10.59 3.14 17.35
C TRP A 39 9.69 1.92 17.09
N LEU A 40 8.91 1.92 16.00
CA LEU A 40 8.07 0.79 15.59
C LEU A 40 8.81 -0.16 14.63
N LEU A 41 9.93 0.29 14.04
CA LEU A 41 10.76 -0.51 13.14
C LEU A 41 11.77 -1.42 13.88
N ILE A 42 11.82 -1.34 15.22
CA ILE A 42 12.49 -2.35 16.04
C ILE A 42 11.95 -3.71 15.59
N PRO A 43 12.79 -4.74 15.35
CA PRO A 43 12.32 -6.00 14.80
C PRO A 43 11.15 -6.49 15.62
N ILE A 44 9.95 -6.44 15.03
CA ILE A 44 8.87 -7.28 15.47
C ILE A 44 9.45 -8.67 15.22
N LYS A 45 9.96 -9.31 16.28
CA LYS A 45 10.33 -10.73 16.24
C LYS A 45 9.04 -11.44 15.86
N VAL A 46 8.85 -11.64 14.56
CA VAL A 46 7.88 -12.59 14.06
C VAL A 46 8.40 -13.92 14.58
N ASN A 47 7.79 -14.44 15.65
CA ASN A 47 7.99 -15.81 16.08
C ASN A 47 7.46 -16.72 14.95
N THR A 48 8.31 -17.00 13.97
CA THR A 48 8.21 -18.21 13.14
C THR A 48 8.92 -19.35 13.85
#